data_AF-A0A2E8LF53-F1
#
_entry.id   AF-A0A2E8LF53-F1
#
_cell.length_a   1.000
_cell.length_b   1.000
_cell.length_c   1.000
_cell.angle_alpha   90.00
_cell.angle_beta   90.00
_cell.angle_gamma   90.00
#
_symmetry.space_group_name_H-M   'P 1'
#
loop_
_entity.id
_entity.type
_entity.pdbx_description
1 polymer ?
#
loop_
_entity_poly.entity_id
_entity_poly.type
_entity_poly.pdbx_seq_one_letter_code
_entity_poly.pdbx_strand_id
1 'polypeptide(L)'
;MSLDPERRALLLDAKLRALATDLDIPVDGEPSPLGGGAARVVDGTAVALAGEDAPERALGSALLLAARHEADRVVLFHDDPAVAAVDARRAGALAPSPEVRLVAGASSEPAVPSGPLGPIESPPMPEGFEDLCRGAGVDPVCEHGTWRGEVLGLEVVRATEAGFETGVGRFDREASALLHGDLPTRESLAAAADHVRAQRHQGAGAHPLATLARERWLRHDLLADPARVGLVDLWPVDPPVERGGLREPAP
;
A
#
# COMPACT_ATOMS: atom_id res chain seq x y z
N MET A 1 10.96 23.80 -16.75
CA MET A 1 10.59 23.05 -17.98
C MET A 1 10.87 21.59 -17.71
N SER A 2 9.87 20.73 -17.80
CA SER A 2 10.08 19.28 -17.66
C SER A 2 10.98 18.79 -18.79
N LEU A 3 11.94 17.94 -18.46
CA LEU A 3 12.73 17.24 -19.47
C LEU A 3 11.81 16.28 -20.24
N ASP A 4 12.12 16.08 -21.52
CA ASP A 4 11.54 15.00 -22.32
C ASP A 4 11.77 13.64 -21.62
N PRO A 5 10.77 12.74 -21.58
CA PRO A 5 10.89 11.44 -20.91
C PRO A 5 12.06 10.57 -21.38
N GLU A 6 12.37 10.52 -22.68
CA GLU A 6 13.49 9.73 -23.18
C GLU A 6 14.82 10.30 -22.69
N ARG A 7 14.98 11.63 -22.79
CA ARG A 7 16.16 12.31 -22.26
C ARG A 7 16.32 12.11 -20.75
N ARG A 8 15.23 12.10 -19.98
CA ARG A 8 15.26 11.84 -18.55
C ARG A 8 15.71 10.41 -18.25
N ALA A 9 15.19 9.42 -18.97
CA ALA A 9 15.60 8.03 -18.83
C ALA A 9 17.11 7.84 -19.09
N LEU A 10 17.64 8.46 -20.14
CA LEU A 10 19.07 8.41 -20.46
C LEU A 10 19.94 9.02 -19.35
N LEU A 11 19.50 10.13 -18.74
CA LEU A 11 20.22 10.76 -17.64
C LEU A 11 20.20 9.92 -16.36
N LEU A 12 19.05 9.31 -16.04
CA LEU A 12 18.93 8.41 -14.89
C LEU A 12 19.80 7.16 -15.07
N ASP A 13 19.84 6.58 -16.27
CA ASP A 13 20.70 5.44 -16.57
C ASP A 13 22.19 5.80 -16.49
N ALA A 14 22.59 6.96 -17.02
CA ALA A 14 23.96 7.46 -16.91
C ALA A 14 24.37 7.68 -15.44
N LYS A 15 23.47 8.22 -14.62
CA LYS A 15 23.69 8.41 -13.19
C LYS A 15 23.78 7.08 -12.43
N LEU A 16 22.89 6.13 -12.71
CA LEU A 16 22.94 4.78 -12.14
C LEU A 16 24.29 4.12 -12.42
N ARG A 17 24.78 4.20 -13.66
CA ARG A 17 26.08 3.65 -14.06
C ARG A 17 27.23 4.25 -13.25
N ALA A 18 27.24 5.57 -13.09
CA ALA A 18 28.26 6.25 -12.29
C ALA A 18 28.26 5.76 -10.82
N LEU A 19 27.08 5.69 -10.19
CA LEU A 19 26.93 5.25 -8.80
C LEU A 19 27.31 3.78 -8.58
N ALA A 20 26.94 2.91 -9.52
CA ALA A 20 27.31 1.50 -9.47
C ALA A 20 28.82 1.30 -9.67
N THR A 21 29.43 2.08 -10.58
CA THR A 21 30.88 2.05 -10.83
C THR A 21 31.66 2.49 -9.59
N ASP A 22 31.19 3.50 -8.85
CA ASP A 22 31.76 3.95 -7.58
C ASP A 22 31.77 2.86 -6.48
N LEU A 23 30.90 1.84 -6.61
CA LEU A 23 30.83 0.69 -5.72
C LEU A 23 31.45 -0.59 -6.30
N ASP A 24 32.20 -0.48 -7.40
CA ASP A 24 32.76 -1.62 -8.14
C ASP A 24 31.70 -2.64 -8.59
N ILE A 25 30.46 -2.19 -8.84
CA ILE A 25 29.36 -3.01 -9.35
C ILE A 25 29.36 -2.95 -10.88
N PRO A 26 29.44 -4.10 -11.59
CA PRO A 26 29.35 -4.13 -13.05
C PRO A 26 28.02 -3.57 -13.57
N VAL A 27 28.08 -2.80 -14.67
CA VAL A 27 26.89 -2.16 -15.28
C VAL A 27 26.74 -2.42 -16.77
N ASP A 28 27.41 -3.47 -17.26
CA ASP A 28 27.48 -3.82 -18.68
C ASP A 28 26.18 -4.46 -19.21
N GLY A 29 25.22 -4.82 -18.34
CA GLY A 29 23.91 -5.36 -18.74
C GLY A 29 23.00 -4.31 -19.36
N GLU A 30 21.99 -4.73 -20.11
CA GLU A 30 21.04 -3.79 -20.73
C GLU A 30 20.15 -3.06 -19.70
N PRO A 31 19.69 -1.82 -20.00
CA PRO A 31 18.71 -1.14 -19.16
C PRO A 31 17.45 -1.99 -18.99
N SER A 32 16.96 -2.05 -17.77
CA SER A 32 15.73 -2.76 -17.39
C SER A 32 14.65 -1.76 -16.96
N PRO A 33 13.37 -2.00 -17.30
CA PRO A 33 12.29 -1.12 -16.88
C PRO A 33 12.14 -1.07 -15.36
N LEU A 34 12.15 0.14 -14.81
CA LEU A 34 11.84 0.45 -13.41
C LEU A 34 10.97 1.71 -13.41
N GLY A 35 9.70 1.61 -13.03
CA GLY A 35 8.72 2.69 -13.21
C GLY A 35 9.23 4.07 -12.75
N GLY A 36 9.53 4.96 -13.71
CA GLY A 36 10.04 6.31 -13.47
C GLY A 36 11.54 6.42 -13.16
N GLY A 37 12.22 5.31 -12.84
CA GLY A 37 13.65 5.25 -12.49
C GLY A 37 14.53 4.59 -13.56
N ALA A 38 15.70 4.12 -13.15
CA ALA A 38 16.61 3.34 -13.98
C ALA A 38 17.03 2.07 -13.24
N ALA A 39 17.19 0.95 -13.96
CA ALA A 39 17.70 -0.28 -13.38
C ALA A 39 18.52 -1.09 -14.38
N ARG A 40 19.41 -1.94 -13.86
CA ARG A 40 20.18 -2.94 -14.60
C ARG A 40 20.26 -4.21 -13.77
N VAL A 41 20.35 -5.35 -14.43
CA VAL A 41 20.65 -6.63 -13.78
C VAL A 41 21.92 -7.19 -14.41
N VAL A 42 22.95 -7.40 -13.60
CA VAL A 42 24.26 -7.91 -14.03
C VAL A 42 24.77 -8.88 -12.98
N ASP A 43 25.23 -10.06 -13.41
CA ASP A 43 25.87 -11.07 -12.54
C ASP A 43 25.11 -11.35 -11.23
N GLY A 44 23.79 -11.54 -11.32
CA GLY A 44 22.94 -11.82 -10.16
C GLY A 44 22.70 -10.62 -9.22
N THR A 45 23.05 -9.40 -9.65
CA THR A 45 22.80 -8.15 -8.91
C THR A 45 21.83 -7.27 -9.69
N ALA A 46 20.69 -6.94 -9.09
CA ALA A 46 19.80 -5.90 -9.55
C ALA A 46 20.23 -4.55 -8.93
N VAL A 47 20.64 -3.61 -9.77
CA VAL A 47 21.06 -2.27 -9.35
C VAL A 47 20.08 -1.24 -9.91
N ALA A 48 19.53 -0.40 -9.05
CA ALA A 48 18.43 0.49 -9.37
C ALA A 48 18.61 1.89 -8.79
N LEU A 49 18.16 2.91 -9.51
CA LEU A 49 18.03 4.28 -9.06
C LEU A 49 16.55 4.67 -9.12
N ALA A 50 15.99 5.06 -7.98
CA ALA A 50 14.63 5.55 -7.89
C ALA A 50 14.43 6.81 -8.75
N GLY A 51 13.31 6.88 -9.46
CA GLY A 51 12.88 8.09 -10.15
C GLY A 51 12.30 9.13 -9.18
N GLU A 52 12.03 10.35 -9.66
CA GLU A 52 11.41 11.38 -8.82
C GLU A 52 9.89 11.18 -8.68
N ASP A 53 9.27 10.44 -9.59
CA ASP A 53 7.83 10.16 -9.55
C ASP A 53 7.56 8.89 -8.75
N ALA A 54 6.85 9.02 -7.63
CA ALA A 54 6.53 7.93 -6.70
C ALA A 54 7.77 7.10 -6.26
N PRO A 55 8.85 7.75 -5.77
CA PRO A 55 10.09 7.08 -5.38
C PRO A 55 9.89 5.99 -4.31
N GLU A 56 8.84 6.09 -3.50
CA GLU A 56 8.46 5.11 -2.48
C GLU A 56 8.05 3.74 -3.02
N ARG A 57 7.86 3.61 -4.35
CA ARG A 57 7.58 2.34 -5.05
C ARG A 57 8.83 1.64 -5.60
N ALA A 58 9.98 2.30 -5.54
CA ALA A 58 11.20 1.80 -6.16
C ALA A 58 11.68 0.49 -5.54
N LEU A 59 11.61 0.34 -4.21
CA LEU A 59 11.99 -0.91 -3.52
C LEU A 59 11.20 -2.12 -4.02
N GLY A 60 9.87 -2.03 -4.05
CA GLY A 60 9.02 -3.12 -4.56
C GLY A 60 9.31 -3.44 -6.03
N SER A 61 9.57 -2.42 -6.83
CA SER A 61 9.90 -2.58 -8.25
C SER A 61 11.26 -3.26 -8.46
N ALA A 62 12.26 -2.88 -7.67
CA ALA A 62 13.59 -3.48 -7.70
C ALA A 62 13.57 -4.94 -7.23
N LEU A 63 12.80 -5.26 -6.19
CA LEU A 63 12.59 -6.63 -5.71
C LEU A 63 11.91 -7.51 -6.77
N LEU A 64 10.87 -6.99 -7.44
CA LEU A 64 10.20 -7.72 -8.52
C LEU A 64 11.14 -7.95 -9.71
N LEU A 65 11.95 -6.95 -10.07
CA LEU A 65 12.96 -7.09 -11.10
C LEU A 65 14.00 -8.15 -10.72
N ALA A 66 14.50 -8.12 -9.48
CA ALA A 66 15.44 -9.11 -8.98
C ALA A 66 14.86 -10.52 -9.03
N ALA A 67 13.64 -10.71 -8.55
CA ALA A 67 12.95 -12.00 -8.60
C ALA A 67 12.74 -12.51 -10.04
N ARG A 68 12.40 -11.62 -10.97
CA ARG A 68 12.22 -11.98 -12.40
C ARG A 68 13.51 -12.47 -13.05
N HIS A 69 14.65 -11.96 -12.62
CA HIS A 69 15.97 -12.28 -13.18
C HIS A 69 16.80 -13.20 -12.28
N GLU A 70 16.20 -13.76 -11.23
CA GLU A 70 16.88 -14.63 -10.26
C GLU A 70 18.15 -13.97 -9.67
N ALA A 71 18.08 -12.66 -9.42
CA ALA A 71 19.15 -11.90 -8.81
C ALA A 71 19.12 -12.05 -7.29
N ASP A 72 20.27 -12.42 -6.71
CA ASP A 72 20.42 -12.65 -5.27
C ASP A 72 20.72 -11.36 -4.49
N ARG A 73 21.15 -10.30 -5.18
CA ARG A 73 21.50 -9.01 -4.57
C ARG A 73 20.69 -7.87 -5.18
N VAL A 74 20.22 -6.96 -4.33
CA VAL A 74 19.56 -5.71 -4.74
C VAL A 74 20.31 -4.52 -4.15
N VAL A 75 20.68 -3.55 -4.98
CA VAL A 75 21.23 -2.25 -4.57
C VAL A 75 20.33 -1.15 -5.11
N LEU A 76 19.72 -0.37 -4.22
CA LEU A 76 18.77 0.69 -4.56
C LEU A 76 19.28 2.05 -4.09
N PHE A 77 19.42 2.97 -5.03
CA PHE A 77 19.80 4.35 -4.79
C PHE A 77 18.57 5.26 -4.74
N HIS A 78 18.57 6.19 -3.79
CA HIS A 78 17.61 7.29 -3.71
C HIS A 78 18.33 8.64 -3.64
N ASP A 79 17.72 9.65 -4.25
CA ASP A 79 18.15 11.06 -4.08
C ASP A 79 17.54 11.70 -2.83
N ASP A 80 16.34 11.28 -2.44
CA ASP A 80 15.63 11.82 -1.28
C ASP A 80 16.04 11.08 0.01
N PRO A 81 16.61 11.76 1.02
CA PRO A 81 17.06 11.14 2.26
C PRO A 81 15.92 10.56 3.11
N ALA A 82 14.72 11.17 3.07
CA ALA A 82 13.57 10.68 3.83
C ALA A 82 13.03 9.38 3.21
N VAL A 83 12.97 9.30 1.88
CA VAL A 83 12.56 8.07 1.18
C VAL A 83 13.60 6.97 1.39
N ALA A 84 14.90 7.30 1.24
CA ALA A 84 16.00 6.36 1.48
C ALA A 84 15.93 5.75 2.90
N ALA A 85 15.67 6.58 3.92
CA ALA A 85 15.57 6.11 5.31
C ALA A 85 14.35 5.19 5.54
N VAL A 86 13.22 5.46 4.88
CA VAL A 86 12.04 4.58 4.96
C VAL A 86 12.29 3.25 4.28
N ASP A 87 12.88 3.25 3.07
CA ASP A 87 13.15 2.02 2.33
C ASP A 87 14.30 1.22 2.96
N ALA A 88 15.31 1.86 3.57
CA ALA A 88 16.33 1.18 4.35
C ALA A 88 15.74 0.43 5.56
N ARG A 89 14.78 1.04 6.26
CA ARG A 89 14.04 0.37 7.36
C ARG A 89 13.25 -0.84 6.83
N ARG A 90 12.57 -0.70 5.69
CA ARG A 90 11.79 -1.78 5.06
C ARG A 90 12.69 -2.92 4.56
N ALA A 91 13.83 -2.59 3.96
CA ALA A 91 14.81 -3.55 3.48
C ALA A 91 15.32 -4.45 4.62
N GLY A 92 15.52 -3.87 5.82
CA GLY A 92 15.92 -4.63 7.01
C GLY A 92 14.91 -5.67 7.50
N ALA A 93 13.66 -5.65 7.01
CA ALA A 93 12.66 -6.68 7.28
C ALA A 93 12.68 -7.86 6.28
N LEU A 94 13.56 -7.80 5.27
CA LEU A 94 13.66 -8.78 4.19
C LEU A 94 14.92 -9.64 4.33
N ALA A 95 14.85 -10.86 3.81
CA ALA A 95 15.98 -11.79 3.74
C ALA A 95 16.06 -12.40 2.32
N PRO A 96 17.17 -12.20 1.58
CA PRO A 96 18.28 -11.30 1.90
C PRO A 96 17.83 -9.81 1.92
N SER A 97 18.50 -8.99 2.73
CA SER A 97 18.19 -7.56 2.83
C SER A 97 18.73 -6.81 1.61
N PRO A 98 17.90 -6.06 0.87
CA PRO A 98 18.38 -5.10 -0.12
C PRO A 98 19.31 -4.06 0.51
N GLU A 99 20.30 -3.61 -0.25
CA GLU A 99 21.18 -2.51 0.11
C GLU A 99 20.55 -1.19 -0.36
N VAL A 100 20.17 -0.32 0.57
CA VAL A 100 19.59 0.99 0.26
C VAL A 100 20.63 2.08 0.50
N ARG A 101 20.82 2.97 -0.48
CA ARG A 101 21.87 3.99 -0.46
C ARG A 101 21.32 5.38 -0.80
N LEU A 102 21.85 6.40 -0.13
CA LEU A 102 21.57 7.81 -0.42
C LEU A 102 22.64 8.35 -1.37
N VAL A 103 22.20 9.00 -2.44
CA VAL A 103 23.10 9.65 -3.41
C VAL A 103 23.74 10.89 -2.79
N ALA A 104 25.07 10.95 -2.85
CA ALA A 104 25.89 12.06 -2.37
C ALA A 104 26.81 12.54 -3.51
N GLY A 105 26.31 13.49 -4.31
CA GLY A 105 27.02 13.99 -5.49
C GLY A 105 27.19 12.91 -6.56
N ALA A 106 28.44 12.54 -6.85
CA ALA A 106 28.77 11.47 -7.81
C ALA A 106 28.96 10.09 -7.15
N SER A 107 28.78 10.01 -5.82
CA SER A 107 28.97 8.81 -5.00
C SER A 107 27.68 8.49 -4.23
N SER A 108 27.75 7.51 -3.33
CA SER A 108 26.64 7.21 -2.41
C SER A 108 27.10 6.73 -1.05
N GLU A 109 26.27 6.93 -0.05
CA GLU A 109 26.45 6.38 1.30
C GLU A 109 25.33 5.40 1.65
N PRO A 110 25.58 4.39 2.51
CA PRO A 110 24.52 3.54 3.03
C PRO A 110 23.45 4.39 3.73
N ALA A 111 22.18 4.18 3.38
CA ALA A 111 21.09 4.93 3.98
C ALA A 111 20.89 4.52 5.44
N VAL A 112 20.79 5.50 6.34
CA VAL A 112 20.45 5.25 7.75
C VAL A 112 18.95 4.94 7.84
N PRO A 113 18.54 3.78 8.38
CA PRO A 113 17.12 3.44 8.47
C PRO A 113 16.39 4.38 9.42
N SER A 114 15.19 4.78 9.00
CA SER A 114 14.24 5.47 9.88
C SER A 114 13.86 4.58 11.07
N GLY A 115 13.46 5.20 12.18
CA GLY A 115 12.99 4.48 13.36
C GLY A 115 11.75 3.62 13.08
N PRO A 116 11.47 2.60 13.91
CA PRO A 116 10.25 1.81 13.80
C PRO A 116 9.02 2.70 13.93
N LEU A 117 7.95 2.35 13.22
CA LEU A 117 6.65 2.99 13.43
C LEU A 117 6.07 2.44 14.73
N GLY A 118 5.60 3.33 15.60
CA GLY A 118 4.89 2.93 16.82
C GLY A 118 3.52 2.35 16.49
N PRO A 119 2.97 1.48 17.36
CA PRO A 119 1.59 1.04 17.21
C PRO A 119 0.66 2.25 17.32
N ILE A 120 -0.37 2.28 16.48
CA ILE A 120 -1.44 3.26 16.59
C ILE A 120 -2.42 2.73 17.63
N GLU A 121 -2.57 3.46 18.73
CA GLU A 121 -3.54 3.09 19.77
C GLU A 121 -4.96 3.25 19.23
N SER A 122 -5.73 2.18 19.31
CA SER A 122 -7.15 2.21 18.94
C SER A 122 -7.95 2.85 20.08
N PRO A 123 -8.83 3.82 19.81
CA PRO A 123 -9.74 4.31 20.83
C PRO A 123 -10.68 3.19 21.28
N PRO A 124 -11.26 3.30 22.49
CA PRO A 124 -12.30 2.38 22.91
C PRO A 124 -13.45 2.37 21.90
N MET A 125 -14.01 1.19 21.67
CA MET A 125 -15.14 1.02 20.77
C MET A 125 -16.36 1.81 21.27
N PRO A 126 -17.04 2.60 20.40
CA PRO A 126 -18.25 3.30 20.78
C PRO A 126 -19.35 2.33 21.22
N GLU A 127 -20.13 2.74 22.21
CA GLU A 127 -21.25 1.95 22.73
C GLU A 127 -22.24 1.59 21.61
N GLY A 128 -22.64 0.31 21.54
CA GLY A 128 -23.58 -0.19 20.54
C GLY A 128 -23.02 -0.36 19.12
N PHE A 129 -21.78 0.03 18.84
CA PHE A 129 -21.19 -0.10 17.50
C PHE A 129 -21.02 -1.57 17.08
N GLU A 130 -20.58 -2.44 18.00
CA GLU A 130 -20.44 -3.86 17.74
C GLU A 130 -21.80 -4.50 17.43
N ASP A 131 -22.80 -4.29 18.28
CA ASP A 131 -24.15 -4.84 18.09
C ASP A 131 -24.84 -4.33 16.82
N LEU A 132 -24.55 -3.09 16.41
CA LEU A 132 -24.99 -2.55 15.14
C LEU A 132 -24.34 -3.32 13.97
N CYS A 133 -23.01 -3.43 13.97
CA CYS A 133 -22.26 -4.09 12.90
C CYS A 133 -22.60 -5.58 12.82
N ARG A 134 -22.45 -6.33 13.92
CA ARG A 134 -22.70 -7.77 13.97
C ARG A 134 -24.15 -8.10 13.64
N GLY A 135 -25.10 -7.29 14.09
CA GLY A 135 -26.52 -7.44 13.76
C GLY A 135 -26.85 -7.28 12.26
N ALA A 136 -26.00 -6.62 11.48
CA ALA A 136 -26.11 -6.52 10.02
C ALA A 136 -25.14 -7.45 9.26
N GLY A 137 -24.41 -8.33 9.97
CA GLY A 137 -23.38 -9.20 9.40
C GLY A 137 -22.14 -8.44 8.89
N VAL A 138 -21.85 -7.30 9.49
CA VAL A 138 -20.74 -6.40 9.16
C VAL A 138 -19.61 -6.61 10.17
N ASP A 139 -18.36 -6.60 9.70
CA ASP A 139 -17.19 -6.76 10.56
C ASP A 139 -16.73 -5.40 11.13
N PRO A 140 -16.76 -5.18 12.46
CA PRO A 140 -16.17 -4.00 13.07
C PRO A 140 -14.64 -4.08 13.03
N VAL A 141 -14.00 -3.01 12.57
CA VAL A 141 -12.55 -2.86 12.45
C VAL A 141 -12.18 -1.46 12.93
N CYS A 142 -11.11 -1.35 13.73
CA CYS A 142 -10.47 -0.07 14.00
C CYS A 142 -9.25 0.06 13.10
N GLU A 143 -9.15 1.16 12.38
CA GLU A 143 -7.97 1.51 11.58
C GLU A 143 -7.70 3.01 11.67
N HIS A 144 -6.47 3.40 11.98
CA HIS A 144 -6.04 4.78 12.19
C HIS A 144 -6.95 5.53 13.16
N GLY A 145 -7.24 4.90 14.30
CA GLY A 145 -8.08 5.48 15.36
C GLY A 145 -9.55 5.66 14.98
N THR A 146 -10.01 5.12 13.85
CA THR A 146 -11.41 5.21 13.42
C THR A 146 -12.07 3.84 13.42
N TRP A 147 -13.17 3.69 14.18
CA TRP A 147 -14.03 2.51 14.11
C TRP A 147 -14.89 2.52 12.85
N ARG A 148 -14.81 1.44 12.08
CA ARG A 148 -15.45 1.23 10.78
C ARG A 148 -16.11 -0.14 10.78
N GLY A 149 -17.21 -0.28 10.05
CA GLY A 149 -17.82 -1.57 9.76
C GLY A 149 -17.62 -1.91 8.30
N GLU A 150 -17.14 -3.12 8.03
CA GLU A 150 -16.75 -3.57 6.70
C GLU A 150 -17.53 -4.80 6.23
N VAL A 151 -17.76 -4.88 4.93
CA VAL A 151 -18.20 -6.09 4.22
C VAL A 151 -17.13 -6.44 3.20
N LEU A 152 -16.48 -7.60 3.37
CA LEU A 152 -15.39 -8.05 2.49
C LEU A 152 -14.30 -6.96 2.32
N GLY A 153 -13.96 -6.29 3.41
CA GLY A 153 -12.98 -5.20 3.45
C GLY A 153 -13.48 -3.84 2.95
N LEU A 154 -14.74 -3.70 2.55
CA LEU A 154 -15.31 -2.43 2.09
C LEU A 154 -16.11 -1.75 3.21
N GLU A 155 -15.74 -0.52 3.56
CA GLU A 155 -16.43 0.27 4.59
C GLU A 155 -17.89 0.55 4.18
N VAL A 156 -18.83 0.19 5.05
CA VAL A 156 -20.27 0.46 4.93
C VAL A 156 -20.84 1.25 6.09
N VAL A 157 -20.08 1.40 7.18
CA VAL A 157 -20.42 2.28 8.30
C VAL A 157 -19.16 2.82 8.95
N ARG A 158 -19.23 4.03 9.49
CA ARG A 158 -18.16 4.67 10.24
C ARG A 158 -18.70 5.31 11.51
N ALA A 159 -17.96 5.18 12.62
CA ALA A 159 -18.21 5.94 13.83
C ALA A 159 -17.65 7.36 13.72
N THR A 160 -18.46 8.33 14.13
CA THR A 160 -18.13 9.76 14.19
C THR A 160 -18.55 10.32 15.54
N GLU A 161 -18.16 11.56 15.84
CA GLU A 161 -18.61 12.24 17.06
C GLU A 161 -20.14 12.44 17.12
N ALA A 162 -20.80 12.49 15.95
CA ALA A 162 -22.25 12.69 15.84
C ALA A 162 -23.05 11.38 15.81
N GLY A 163 -22.38 10.22 15.81
CA GLY A 163 -23.02 8.90 15.78
C GLY A 163 -22.42 7.98 14.71
N PHE A 164 -23.28 7.24 14.00
CA PHE A 164 -22.87 6.24 13.02
C PHE A 164 -23.38 6.61 11.63
N GLU A 165 -22.47 6.77 10.68
CA GLU A 165 -22.79 7.12 9.29
C GLU A 165 -22.69 5.89 8.40
N THR A 166 -23.77 5.55 7.69
CA THR A 166 -23.88 4.38 6.82
C THR A 166 -23.75 4.75 5.34
N GLY A 167 -23.10 3.88 4.55
CA GLY A 167 -22.89 4.03 3.10
C GLY A 167 -21.44 3.75 2.66
N VAL A 168 -21.27 3.44 1.38
CA VAL A 168 -19.98 3.08 0.77
C VAL A 168 -19.21 4.34 0.36
N GLY A 169 -18.54 4.92 1.34
CA GLY A 169 -17.71 6.11 1.18
C GLY A 169 -18.48 7.43 1.28
N ARG A 170 -17.73 8.53 1.36
CA ARG A 170 -18.24 9.84 1.75
C ARG A 170 -19.48 10.28 0.96
N PHE A 171 -19.44 10.23 -0.36
CA PHE A 171 -20.55 10.71 -1.20
C PHE A 171 -21.82 9.87 -1.06
N ASP A 172 -21.68 8.56 -0.88
CA ASP A 172 -22.82 7.66 -0.67
C ASP A 172 -23.45 7.91 0.70
N ARG A 173 -22.63 8.17 1.73
CA ARG A 173 -23.12 8.55 3.06
C ARG A 173 -23.84 9.89 3.06
N GLU A 174 -23.27 10.91 2.41
CA GLU A 174 -23.91 12.22 2.24
C GLU A 174 -25.24 12.10 1.48
N ALA A 175 -25.27 11.32 0.39
CA ALA A 175 -26.50 11.07 -0.36
C ALA A 175 -27.55 10.30 0.45
N SER A 176 -27.13 9.28 1.20
CA SER A 176 -28.01 8.50 2.07
C SER A 176 -28.60 9.37 3.18
N ALA A 177 -27.81 10.23 3.82
CA ALA A 177 -28.30 11.17 4.83
C ALA A 177 -29.33 12.16 4.27
N LEU A 178 -29.13 12.64 3.03
CA LEU A 178 -30.07 13.55 2.36
C LEU A 178 -31.36 12.86 1.88
N LEU A 179 -31.26 11.63 1.37
CA LEU A 179 -32.38 10.90 0.76
C LEU A 179 -33.18 10.07 1.77
N HIS A 180 -32.53 9.61 2.84
CA HIS A 180 -33.08 8.64 3.79
C HIS A 180 -32.82 9.05 5.25
N GLY A 181 -32.77 10.35 5.55
CA GLY A 181 -32.46 10.87 6.88
C GLY A 181 -33.36 10.36 8.02
N ASP A 182 -34.58 9.91 7.70
CA ASP A 182 -35.54 9.35 8.66
C ASP A 182 -35.40 7.82 8.85
N LEU A 183 -34.59 7.14 8.03
CA LEU A 183 -34.42 5.69 8.10
C LEU A 183 -33.55 5.31 9.31
N PRO A 184 -33.95 4.33 10.14
CA PRO A 184 -33.11 3.86 11.24
C PRO A 184 -31.73 3.40 10.75
N THR A 185 -30.66 3.80 11.44
CA THR A 185 -29.27 3.45 11.09
C THR A 185 -29.07 1.95 10.85
N ARG A 186 -29.72 1.10 11.65
CA ARG A 186 -29.65 -0.37 11.51
C ARG A 186 -30.21 -0.85 10.17
N GLU A 187 -31.34 -0.31 9.74
CA GLU A 187 -31.96 -0.66 8.46
C GLU A 187 -31.12 -0.14 7.29
N SER A 188 -30.62 1.09 7.40
CA SER A 188 -29.69 1.67 6.42
C SER A 188 -28.41 0.83 6.27
N LEU A 189 -27.82 0.39 7.39
CA LEU A 189 -26.64 -0.46 7.38
C LEU A 189 -26.91 -1.83 6.75
N ALA A 190 -28.03 -2.46 7.10
CA ALA A 190 -28.41 -3.75 6.52
C ALA A 190 -28.56 -3.64 4.98
N ALA A 191 -29.25 -2.60 4.51
CA ALA A 191 -29.41 -2.35 3.07
C ALA A 191 -28.07 -2.11 2.36
N ALA A 192 -27.18 -1.29 2.95
CA ALA A 192 -25.85 -1.05 2.40
C ALA A 192 -25.01 -2.34 2.36
N ALA A 193 -25.04 -3.14 3.44
CA ALA A 193 -24.31 -4.39 3.53
C ALA A 193 -24.79 -5.40 2.48
N ASP A 194 -26.11 -5.56 2.31
CA ASP A 194 -26.69 -6.46 1.31
C ASP A 194 -26.37 -6.02 -0.11
N HIS A 195 -26.39 -4.71 -0.38
CA HIS A 195 -25.97 -4.17 -1.68
C HIS A 195 -24.51 -4.49 -1.98
N VAL A 196 -23.61 -4.35 -1.00
CA VAL A 196 -22.19 -4.73 -1.16
C VAL A 196 -22.06 -6.23 -1.41
N ARG A 197 -22.72 -7.09 -0.62
CA ARG A 197 -22.64 -8.56 -0.81
C ARG A 197 -23.12 -8.99 -2.19
N ALA A 198 -24.16 -8.35 -2.71
CA ALA A 198 -24.71 -8.65 -4.03
C ALA A 198 -23.74 -8.32 -5.18
N GLN A 199 -22.85 -7.34 -4.99
CA GLN A 199 -21.96 -6.84 -6.04
C GLN A 199 -20.49 -7.20 -5.84
N ARG A 200 -20.04 -7.47 -4.61
CA ARG A 200 -18.65 -7.69 -4.25
C ARG A 200 -18.36 -9.18 -4.14
N HIS A 201 -18.27 -9.83 -5.29
CA HIS A 201 -17.91 -11.24 -5.38
C HIS A 201 -16.99 -11.50 -6.57
N GLN A 202 -16.28 -12.63 -6.53
CA GLN A 202 -15.47 -13.07 -7.65
C GLN A 202 -16.35 -13.20 -8.91
N GLY A 203 -15.92 -12.60 -10.02
CA GLY A 203 -16.68 -12.60 -11.27
C GLY A 203 -17.72 -11.49 -11.45
N ALA A 204 -17.85 -10.54 -10.51
CA ALA A 204 -18.76 -9.37 -10.64
C ALA A 204 -18.33 -8.33 -11.71
N GLY A 205 -17.28 -8.61 -12.48
CA GLY A 205 -16.82 -7.76 -13.57
C GLY A 205 -16.28 -6.42 -13.09
N ALA A 206 -16.66 -5.34 -13.78
CA ALA A 206 -16.14 -3.98 -13.56
C ALA A 206 -16.98 -3.15 -12.58
N HIS A 207 -17.90 -3.77 -11.81
CA HIS A 207 -18.72 -3.03 -10.86
C HIS A 207 -17.85 -2.32 -9.81
N PRO A 208 -18.06 -1.03 -9.50
CA PRO A 208 -17.20 -0.29 -8.56
C PRO A 208 -17.05 -0.97 -7.19
N LEU A 209 -18.13 -1.52 -6.62
CA LEU A 209 -18.09 -2.25 -5.35
C LEU A 209 -17.22 -3.51 -5.39
N ALA A 210 -16.99 -4.09 -6.58
CA ALA A 210 -16.11 -5.22 -6.79
C ALA A 210 -14.64 -4.83 -7.02
N THR A 211 -14.34 -3.55 -7.28
CA THR A 211 -13.00 -3.10 -7.66
C THR A 211 -12.34 -2.15 -6.66
N LEU A 212 -13.12 -1.54 -5.75
CA LEU A 212 -12.60 -0.64 -4.72
C LEU A 212 -11.94 -1.37 -3.54
N ALA A 213 -10.98 -0.70 -2.89
CA ALA A 213 -10.30 -1.16 -1.68
C ALA A 213 -9.84 -2.63 -1.75
N ARG A 214 -9.12 -3.00 -2.83
CA ARG A 214 -8.72 -4.39 -3.11
C ARG A 214 -7.79 -4.93 -2.03
N GLU A 215 -6.94 -4.10 -1.43
CA GLU A 215 -6.02 -4.50 -0.38
C GLU A 215 -6.79 -4.97 0.88
N ARG A 216 -7.91 -4.29 1.20
CA ARG A 216 -8.77 -4.68 2.31
C ARG A 216 -9.60 -5.93 2.01
N TRP A 217 -9.98 -6.16 0.75
CA TRP A 217 -10.54 -7.46 0.36
C TRP A 217 -9.51 -8.56 0.58
N LEU A 218 -8.28 -8.38 0.07
CA LEU A 218 -7.23 -9.37 0.25
C LEU A 218 -6.98 -9.65 1.74
N ARG A 219 -6.97 -8.62 2.58
CA ARG A 219 -6.92 -8.78 4.04
C ARG A 219 -8.07 -9.64 4.56
N HIS A 220 -9.32 -9.35 4.18
CA HIS A 220 -10.46 -10.16 4.59
C HIS A 220 -10.30 -11.65 4.17
N ASP A 221 -9.94 -11.89 2.92
CA ASP A 221 -9.73 -13.24 2.37
C ASP A 221 -8.61 -13.99 3.13
N LEU A 222 -7.50 -13.32 3.45
CA LEU A 222 -6.38 -13.92 4.17
C LEU A 222 -6.69 -14.15 5.65
N LEU A 223 -7.46 -13.27 6.29
CA LEU A 223 -7.94 -13.49 7.66
C LEU A 223 -8.90 -14.67 7.74
N ALA A 224 -9.74 -14.86 6.72
CA ALA A 224 -10.66 -15.99 6.63
C ALA A 224 -9.94 -17.33 6.34
N ASP A 225 -8.85 -17.29 5.58
CA ASP A 225 -8.04 -18.47 5.25
C ASP A 225 -6.52 -18.15 5.20
N PRO A 226 -5.84 -18.11 6.36
CA PRO A 226 -4.40 -17.84 6.44
C PRO A 226 -3.54 -18.89 5.74
N ALA A 227 -4.06 -20.12 5.59
CA ALA A 227 -3.31 -21.23 5.01
C ALA A 227 -2.98 -21.02 3.53
N ARG A 228 -3.71 -20.13 2.82
CA ARG A 228 -3.42 -19.74 1.42
C ARG A 228 -2.01 -19.18 1.23
N VAL A 229 -1.41 -18.64 2.29
CA VAL A 229 -0.04 -18.10 2.31
C VAL A 229 0.87 -18.88 3.27
N GLY A 230 0.49 -20.10 3.64
CA GLY A 230 1.27 -20.96 4.53
C GLY A 230 1.32 -20.50 5.99
N LEU A 231 0.38 -19.66 6.41
CA LEU A 231 0.27 -19.16 7.77
C LEU A 231 -0.84 -19.88 8.53
N VAL A 232 -0.75 -19.86 9.87
CA VAL A 232 -1.72 -20.51 10.76
C VAL A 232 -2.75 -19.51 11.27
N ASP A 233 -2.30 -18.29 11.54
CA ASP A 233 -3.13 -17.22 12.08
C ASP A 233 -2.62 -15.87 11.57
N LEU A 234 -3.53 -14.90 11.50
CA LEU A 234 -3.27 -13.55 11.04
C LEU A 234 -4.12 -12.58 11.86
N TRP A 235 -3.54 -11.46 12.24
CA TRP A 235 -4.25 -10.33 12.84
C TRP A 235 -4.02 -9.08 12.00
N PRO A 236 -5.06 -8.24 11.81
CA PRO A 236 -4.90 -6.97 11.13
C PRO A 236 -4.04 -6.03 11.97
N VAL A 237 -3.17 -5.27 11.29
CA VAL A 237 -2.46 -4.12 11.85
C VAL A 237 -2.72 -2.92 10.96
N ASP A 238 -2.67 -1.72 11.54
CA ASP A 238 -2.84 -0.49 10.79
C ASP A 238 -1.75 -0.35 9.73
N PRO A 239 -2.09 0.10 8.51
CA PRO A 239 -1.09 0.41 7.51
C PRO A 239 -0.20 1.56 8.00
N PRO A 240 1.05 1.67 7.49
CA PRO A 240 1.98 2.71 7.92
C PRO A 240 1.53 4.12 7.52
N VAL A 241 0.62 4.23 6.55
CA VAL A 241 0.08 5.48 6.02
C VAL A 241 -1.43 5.37 5.99
N GLU A 242 -2.10 6.38 6.53
CA GLU A 242 -3.56 6.45 6.48
C GLU A 242 -4.05 6.57 5.04
N ARG A 243 -5.08 5.79 4.70
CA ARG A 243 -5.70 5.84 3.38
C ARG A 243 -6.44 7.16 3.18
N GLY A 244 -6.09 7.92 2.14
CA GLY A 244 -6.78 9.18 1.81
C GLY A 244 -8.19 9.02 1.23
N GLY A 245 -8.52 7.84 0.66
CA GLY A 245 -9.89 7.54 0.22
C GLY A 245 -10.07 6.15 -0.40
N LEU A 246 -11.33 5.80 -0.74
CA LEU A 246 -11.69 4.46 -1.25
C LEU A 246 -10.97 4.05 -2.56
N ARG A 247 -10.59 5.03 -3.37
CA ARG A 247 -9.90 4.83 -4.67
C ARG A 247 -8.39 4.85 -4.53
N GLU A 248 -7.88 5.34 -3.40
CA GLU A 248 -6.44 5.45 -3.19
C GLU A 248 -5.92 4.12 -2.65
N PRO A 249 -4.92 3.51 -3.31
CA PRO A 249 -4.22 2.36 -2.76
C PRO A 249 -3.53 2.76 -1.44
N ALA A 250 -3.67 1.90 -0.43
CA ALA A 250 -2.88 1.96 0.79
C ALA A 250 -2.40 0.53 1.08
N PRO A 251 -1.26 0.13 0.49
CA PRO A 251 -0.68 -1.19 0.65
C PRO A 251 -0.01 -1.38 2.02
#